data_AF-A0A947BIW5-F1
#
_entry.id   AF-A0A947BIW5-F1
#
_cell.length_a   1.000
_cell.length_b   1.000
_cell.length_c   1.000
_cell.angle_alpha   90.00
_cell.angle_beta   90.00
_cell.angle_gamma   90.00
#
_symmetry.space_group_name_H-M   'P 1'
#
loop_
_entity.id
_entity.type
_entity.pdbx_description
1 polymer ?
#
loop_
_entity_poly.entity_id
_entity_poly.type
_entity_poly.pdbx_seq_one_letter_code
_entity_poly.pdbx_strand_id
1 'polypeptide(L)'
;LPDGVVFEQVPSSLNPRWTEHARAYYAFKMMGELEQTHKALFDAIHLKRERIMSLDTLAEFASSRGLDEKLFRENYFSFPVETQIRKNIQKEKRYGHRGVPAVIVNGKYLVSASLAGSNERMIDIMNFLVAQELAQQ
;
A
#
# COMPACT_ATOMS: atom_id res chain seq x y z
N LEU A 1 -17.68 5.62 -0.98
CA LEU A 1 -17.54 5.61 0.49
C LEU A 1 -18.59 6.56 1.04
N PRO A 2 -19.10 6.35 2.26
CA PRO A 2 -20.01 7.31 2.89
C PRO A 2 -19.38 8.69 3.01
N ASP A 3 -20.20 9.73 3.07
CA ASP A 3 -19.74 11.08 3.38
C ASP A 3 -18.99 11.10 4.72
N GLY A 4 -17.93 11.90 4.81
CA GLY A 4 -17.05 11.95 5.98
C GLY A 4 -15.98 10.85 6.04
N VAL A 5 -15.93 9.92 5.08
CA VAL A 5 -14.94 8.84 5.04
C VAL A 5 -13.87 9.08 3.98
N VAL A 6 -12.61 9.15 4.42
CA VAL A 6 -11.44 9.14 3.53
C VAL A 6 -10.74 7.79 3.64
N PHE A 7 -10.52 7.15 2.50
CA PHE A 7 -9.75 5.92 2.41
C PHE A 7 -8.35 6.22 1.88
N GLU A 8 -7.33 5.79 2.61
CA GLU A 8 -5.92 5.90 2.22
C GLU A 8 -5.32 4.50 2.18
N GLN A 9 -4.76 4.13 1.02
CA GLN A 9 -3.92 2.94 0.91
C GLN A 9 -2.48 3.30 1.23
N VAL A 10 -1.86 2.50 2.10
CA VAL A 10 -0.46 2.66 2.51
C VAL A 10 0.25 1.33 2.24
N PRO A 11 1.26 1.29 1.35
CA PRO A 11 2.00 0.05 1.11
C PRO A 11 2.82 -0.32 2.35
N SER A 12 2.83 -1.59 2.73
CA SER A 12 3.57 -2.02 3.93
C SER A 12 5.08 -2.10 3.68
N SER A 13 5.87 -1.78 4.70
CA SER A 13 7.34 -1.82 4.77
C SER A 13 7.83 -2.69 5.94
N LEU A 14 7.04 -3.69 6.36
CA LEU A 14 7.37 -4.60 7.47
C LEU A 14 8.64 -5.44 7.27
N ASN A 15 9.10 -5.61 6.02
CA ASN A 15 10.35 -6.31 5.70
C ASN A 15 10.99 -5.74 4.42
N PRO A 16 12.29 -5.99 4.18
CA PRO A 16 13.00 -5.41 3.03
C PRO A 16 12.33 -5.66 1.68
N ARG A 17 11.81 -6.86 1.43
CA ARG A 17 11.15 -7.19 0.16
C ARG A 17 9.85 -6.40 -0.06
N TRP A 18 9.10 -6.16 1.02
CA TRP A 18 7.89 -5.34 0.95
C TRP A 18 8.24 -3.86 0.77
N THR A 19 9.34 -3.41 1.39
CA THR A 19 9.86 -2.06 1.20
C THR A 19 10.20 -1.77 -0.26
N GLU A 20 10.74 -2.73 -1.03
CA GLU A 20 10.98 -2.51 -2.47
C GLU A 20 9.68 -2.19 -3.23
N HIS A 21 8.60 -2.93 -2.94
CA HIS A 21 7.30 -2.68 -3.55
C HIS A 21 6.64 -1.39 -3.04
N ALA A 22 6.88 -1.02 -1.78
CA ALA A 22 6.42 0.24 -1.23
C ALA A 22 7.12 1.44 -1.89
N ARG A 23 8.43 1.32 -2.18
CA ARG A 23 9.16 2.33 -2.95
C ARG A 23 8.60 2.45 -4.36
N ALA A 24 8.35 1.32 -5.04
CA ALA A 24 7.74 1.31 -6.36
C ALA A 24 6.36 2.00 -6.37
N TYR A 25 5.50 1.68 -5.40
CA TYR A 25 4.20 2.32 -5.23
C TYR A 25 4.31 3.84 -5.18
N TYR A 26 5.21 4.36 -4.32
CA TYR A 26 5.38 5.81 -4.20
C TYR A 26 6.08 6.44 -5.40
N ALA A 27 7.00 5.73 -6.07
CA ALA A 27 7.62 6.18 -7.31
C ALA A 27 6.57 6.35 -8.42
N PHE A 28 5.72 5.34 -8.64
CA PHE A 28 4.62 5.44 -9.60
C PHE A 28 3.62 6.54 -9.22
N LYS A 29 3.34 6.72 -7.92
CA LYS A 29 2.51 7.83 -7.44
C LYS A 29 3.12 9.20 -7.77
N MET A 30 4.43 9.36 -7.63
CA MET A 30 5.13 10.61 -7.98
C MET A 30 5.15 10.85 -9.49
N MET A 31 5.18 9.80 -10.30
CA MET A 31 5.07 9.91 -11.76
C MET A 31 3.64 10.21 -12.24
N GLY A 32 2.63 10.13 -11.36
CA GLY A 32 1.21 10.24 -11.75
C GLY A 32 0.63 8.95 -12.35
N GLU A 33 1.37 7.84 -12.27
CA GLU A 33 1.10 6.59 -12.99
C GLU A 33 0.55 5.48 -12.10
N LEU A 34 0.20 5.79 -10.85
CA LEU A 34 -0.23 4.80 -9.88
C LEU A 34 -1.49 4.05 -10.32
N GLU A 35 -2.50 4.75 -10.85
CA GLU A 35 -3.77 4.14 -11.26
C GLU A 35 -3.58 3.02 -12.30
N GLN A 36 -2.73 3.24 -13.30
CA GLN A 36 -2.46 2.25 -14.34
C GLN A 36 -1.47 1.15 -13.90
N THR A 37 -0.56 1.45 -12.99
CA THR A 37 0.50 0.51 -12.59
C THR A 37 0.09 -0.37 -11.42
N HIS A 38 -0.75 0.11 -10.49
CA HIS A 38 -0.99 -0.57 -9.22
C HIS A 38 -1.61 -1.95 -9.40
N LYS A 39 -2.75 -2.03 -10.10
CA LYS A 39 -3.40 -3.31 -10.39
C LYS A 39 -2.55 -4.16 -11.35
N ALA A 40 -1.94 -3.53 -12.34
CA ALA A 40 -1.13 -4.22 -13.33
C ALA A 40 0.08 -4.94 -12.71
N LEU A 41 0.74 -4.32 -11.73
CA LEU A 41 1.86 -4.91 -10.99
C LEU A 41 1.36 -6.02 -10.06
N PHE A 42 0.23 -5.79 -9.38
CA PHE A 42 -0.40 -6.81 -8.54
C PHE A 42 -0.75 -8.07 -9.33
N ASP A 43 -1.39 -7.91 -10.49
CA ASP A 43 -1.74 -9.03 -11.38
C ASP A 43 -0.49 -9.73 -11.92
N ALA A 44 0.56 -8.99 -12.29
CA ALA A 44 1.83 -9.56 -12.74
C ALA A 44 2.45 -10.49 -11.68
N ILE A 45 2.49 -10.04 -10.42
CA ILE A 45 3.06 -10.81 -9.32
C ILE A 45 2.15 -11.99 -8.93
N HIS A 46 0.85 -11.74 -8.73
CA HIS A 46 -0.05 -12.71 -8.09
C HIS A 46 -0.77 -13.65 -9.07
N LEU A 47 -1.09 -13.18 -10.28
CA LEU A 47 -1.80 -13.99 -11.27
C LEU A 47 -0.83 -14.59 -12.29
N LYS A 48 0.08 -13.76 -12.83
CA LYS A 48 1.05 -14.20 -13.84
C LYS A 48 2.32 -14.82 -13.25
N ARG A 49 2.51 -14.71 -11.92
CA ARG A 49 3.67 -15.25 -11.19
C ARG A 49 5.01 -14.72 -11.69
N GLU A 50 5.01 -13.49 -12.20
CA GLU A 50 6.24 -12.81 -12.61
C GLU A 50 7.10 -12.50 -11.38
N ARG A 51 8.42 -12.71 -11.51
CA ARG A 51 9.37 -12.50 -10.41
C ARG A 51 9.81 -11.04 -10.37
N ILE A 52 8.92 -10.16 -9.93
CA ILE A 52 9.20 -8.73 -9.76
C ILE A 52 9.52 -8.49 -8.28
N MET A 53 10.81 -8.40 -7.93
CA MET A 53 11.25 -8.34 -6.52
C MET A 53 12.46 -7.43 -6.26
N SER A 54 12.97 -6.76 -7.30
CA SER A 54 14.11 -5.83 -7.22
C SER A 54 13.81 -4.58 -8.01
N LEU A 55 14.58 -3.52 -7.76
CA LEU A 55 14.54 -2.29 -8.55
C LEU A 55 14.61 -2.58 -10.06
N ASP A 56 15.54 -3.43 -10.51
CA ASP A 56 15.70 -3.70 -11.94
C ASP A 56 14.44 -4.33 -12.54
N THR A 57 13.89 -5.36 -11.90
CA THR A 57 12.63 -5.98 -12.39
C THR A 57 11.43 -5.04 -12.31
N LEU A 58 11.41 -4.09 -11.36
CA LEU A 58 10.37 -3.06 -11.24
C LEU A 58 10.53 -1.98 -12.33
N ALA A 59 11.76 -1.63 -12.67
CA ALA A 59 12.09 -0.68 -13.72
C ALA A 59 11.80 -1.27 -15.11
N GLU A 60 12.12 -2.53 -15.34
CA GLU A 60 11.70 -3.30 -16.51
C GLU A 60 10.18 -3.37 -16.62
N PHE A 61 9.48 -3.62 -15.50
CA PHE A 61 8.02 -3.56 -15.47
C PHE A 61 7.51 -2.17 -15.88
N ALA A 62 8.07 -1.08 -15.35
CA ALA A 62 7.72 0.29 -15.74
C ALA A 62 7.90 0.51 -17.25
N SER A 63 9.06 0.12 -17.79
CA SER A 63 9.40 0.21 -19.21
C SER A 63 8.43 -0.58 -20.09
N SER A 64 8.04 -1.79 -19.67
CA SER A 64 7.03 -2.62 -20.37
C SER A 64 5.64 -1.97 -20.46
N ARG A 65 5.39 -0.93 -19.64
CA ARG A 65 4.16 -0.11 -19.66
C ARG A 65 4.35 1.23 -20.35
N GLY A 66 5.47 1.44 -21.03
CA GLY A 66 5.78 2.68 -21.74
C GLY A 66 6.22 3.82 -20.82
N LEU A 67 6.57 3.53 -19.56
CA LEU A 67 7.06 4.55 -18.62
C LEU A 67 8.56 4.75 -18.75
N ASP A 68 9.03 5.97 -18.49
CA ASP A 68 10.45 6.30 -18.47
C ASP A 68 11.15 5.58 -17.29
N GLU A 69 12.00 4.61 -17.63
CA GLU A 69 12.75 3.81 -16.66
C GLU A 69 13.70 4.67 -15.82
N LYS A 70 14.35 5.67 -16.42
CA LYS A 70 15.28 6.57 -15.73
C LYS A 70 14.51 7.41 -14.71
N LEU A 71 13.38 7.98 -15.11
CA LEU A 71 12.52 8.75 -14.22
C LEU A 71 11.96 7.88 -13.07
N PHE A 72 11.60 6.62 -13.35
CA PHE A 72 11.19 5.67 -12.32
C PHE A 72 12.29 5.45 -11.28
N ARG A 73 13.53 5.14 -11.74
CA ARG A 73 14.68 4.91 -10.85
C ARG A 73 15.05 6.16 -10.03
N GLU A 74 14.97 7.34 -10.63
CA GLU A 74 15.18 8.63 -9.94
C GLU A 74 14.15 8.82 -8.83
N ASN A 75 12.87 8.62 -9.11
CA ASN A 75 11.81 8.72 -8.11
C ASN A 75 11.94 7.65 -7.01
N TYR A 76 12.33 6.43 -7.37
CA TYR A 76 12.48 5.29 -6.44
C TYR A 76 13.44 5.58 -5.27
N PHE A 77 14.54 6.28 -5.54
CA PHE A 77 15.51 6.70 -4.52
C PHE A 77 15.33 8.15 -4.04
N SER A 78 14.28 8.81 -4.49
CA SER A 78 14.06 10.21 -4.16
C SER A 78 13.79 10.41 -2.66
N PHE A 79 14.18 11.58 -2.16
CA PHE A 79 13.92 11.98 -0.78
C PHE A 79 12.43 11.93 -0.38
N PRO A 80 11.47 12.33 -1.24
CA PRO A 80 10.04 12.17 -0.95
C PRO A 80 9.63 10.70 -0.77
N VAL A 81 10.08 9.77 -1.63
CA VAL A 81 9.78 8.33 -1.47
C VAL A 81 10.37 7.81 -0.16
N GLU A 82 11.63 8.12 0.12
CA GLU A 82 12.29 7.71 1.36
C GLU A 82 11.56 8.24 2.61
N THR A 83 11.05 9.47 2.55
CA THR A 83 10.22 10.04 3.62
C THR A 83 8.93 9.25 3.84
N GLN A 84 8.28 8.80 2.77
CA GLN A 84 7.07 7.98 2.90
C GLN A 84 7.37 6.60 3.48
N ILE A 85 8.47 5.95 3.09
CA ILE A 85 8.90 4.67 3.68
C ILE A 85 9.12 4.83 5.19
N ARG A 86 9.80 5.90 5.62
CA ARG A 86 10.01 6.17 7.06
C ARG A 86 8.68 6.38 7.79
N LYS A 87 7.72 7.09 7.18
CA LYS A 87 6.37 7.25 7.73
C LYS A 87 5.63 5.91 7.85
N ASN A 88 5.75 5.04 6.85
CA ASN A 88 5.15 3.70 6.90
C ASN A 88 5.69 2.89 8.07
N ILE A 89 7.01 2.84 8.23
CA ILE A 89 7.67 2.13 9.34
C ILE A 89 7.21 2.68 10.70
N GLN A 90 7.03 4.00 10.83
CA GLN A 90 6.50 4.60 12.06
C GLN A 90 5.03 4.23 12.29
N LYS A 91 4.17 4.29 11.26
CA LYS A 91 2.76 3.85 11.34
C LYS A 91 2.69 2.37 11.73
N GLU A 92 3.51 1.52 11.13
CA GLU A 92 3.60 0.09 11.42
C GLU A 92 3.97 -0.19 12.87
N LYS A 93 5.00 0.49 13.39
CA LYS A 93 5.37 0.41 14.81
C LYS A 93 4.25 0.91 15.73
N ARG A 94 3.60 2.02 15.37
CA ARG A 94 2.52 2.62 16.17
C ARG A 94 1.32 1.69 16.28
N TYR A 95 0.90 1.08 15.17
CA TYR A 95 -0.31 0.27 15.13
C TYR A 95 -0.08 -1.21 15.41
N GLY A 96 1.17 -1.70 15.31
CA GLY A 96 1.55 -3.04 15.71
C GLY A 96 0.99 -4.18 14.83
N HIS A 97 0.54 -3.88 13.61
CA HIS A 97 0.11 -4.93 12.68
C HIS A 97 1.32 -5.74 12.20
N ARG A 98 1.14 -7.05 12.06
CA ARG A 98 2.21 -8.01 11.71
C ARG A 98 2.08 -8.59 10.30
N GLY A 99 1.10 -8.14 9.54
CA GLY A 99 0.83 -8.62 8.20
C GLY A 99 -0.25 -7.80 7.51
N VAL A 100 -0.48 -8.14 6.25
CA VAL A 100 -1.51 -7.51 5.40
C VAL A 100 -2.51 -8.58 4.92
N PRO A 101 -3.78 -8.21 4.64
CA PRO A 101 -4.36 -6.88 4.80
C PRO A 101 -4.61 -6.51 6.28
N ALA A 102 -4.41 -5.23 6.61
CA ALA A 102 -4.73 -4.62 7.89
C ALA A 102 -5.29 -3.21 7.65
N VAL A 103 -6.33 -2.83 8.39
CA VAL A 103 -7.00 -1.54 8.27
C VAL A 103 -6.97 -0.85 9.63
N ILE A 104 -6.66 0.44 9.61
CA ILE A 104 -6.71 1.30 10.78
C ILE A 104 -7.92 2.25 10.64
N VAL A 105 -8.92 2.11 11.52
CA VAL A 105 -10.11 2.97 11.50
C VAL A 105 -9.89 4.17 12.43
N ASN A 106 -10.00 5.37 11.87
CA ASN A 106 -9.81 6.68 12.52
C ASN A 106 -8.53 6.81 13.38
N GLY A 107 -7.47 6.08 13.02
CA GLY A 107 -6.23 6.04 13.81
C GLY A 107 -6.36 5.39 15.20
N LYS A 108 -7.50 4.75 15.51
CA LYS A 108 -7.84 4.18 16.83
C LYS A 108 -7.88 2.65 16.83
N TYR A 109 -8.45 2.05 15.79
CA TYR A 109 -8.74 0.62 15.77
C TYR A 109 -7.94 -0.11 14.71
N LEU A 110 -7.18 -1.13 15.10
CA LEU A 110 -6.57 -2.08 14.16
C LEU A 110 -7.56 -3.23 13.88
N VAL A 111 -7.88 -3.42 12.60
CA VAL A 111 -8.70 -4.54 12.11
C VAL A 111 -7.88 -5.33 11.09
N SER A 112 -7.80 -6.64 11.23
CA SER A 112 -7.16 -7.54 10.26
C SER A 112 -7.96 -8.83 10.12
N ALA A 113 -7.76 -9.54 9.00
CA ALA A 113 -8.40 -10.83 8.78
C ALA A 113 -8.04 -11.85 9.87
N SER A 114 -6.81 -11.80 10.39
CA SER A 114 -6.36 -12.65 11.50
C SER A 114 -7.05 -12.35 12.82
N LEU A 115 -7.40 -11.09 13.10
CA LEU A 115 -8.15 -10.71 14.31
C LEU A 115 -9.65 -10.98 14.14
N ALA A 116 -10.18 -10.78 12.94
CA ALA A 116 -11.60 -10.95 12.62
C ALA A 116 -12.00 -12.42 12.42
N GLY A 117 -11.07 -13.27 11.99
CA GLY A 117 -11.30 -14.69 11.65
C GLY A 117 -11.62 -14.94 10.17
N SER A 118 -11.98 -13.91 9.40
CA SER A 118 -12.11 -13.98 7.93
C SER A 118 -11.98 -12.58 7.31
N ASN A 119 -11.85 -12.52 5.98
CA ASN A 119 -11.84 -11.25 5.25
C ASN A 119 -13.23 -10.57 5.25
N GLU A 120 -14.29 -11.36 5.13
CA GLU A 120 -15.68 -10.87 5.18
C GLU A 120 -15.94 -10.22 6.54
N ARG A 121 -15.61 -10.93 7.63
CA ARG A 121 -15.79 -10.40 8.99
C ARG A 121 -14.91 -9.18 9.27
N MET A 122 -13.72 -9.11 8.67
CA MET A 122 -12.88 -7.91 8.72
C MET A 122 -13.59 -6.70 8.11
N ILE A 123 -14.28 -6.87 6.99
CA ILE A 123 -15.06 -5.80 6.33
C ILE A 123 -16.26 -5.40 7.19
N ASP A 124 -16.98 -6.36 7.78
CA ASP A 124 -18.11 -6.08 8.66
C ASP A 124 -17.70 -5.25 9.88
N ILE A 125 -16.60 -5.65 10.54
CA ILE A 125 -16.05 -4.92 11.69
C ILE A 125 -15.58 -3.52 11.28
N MET A 126 -14.93 -3.39 10.13
CA MET A 126 -14.50 -2.09 9.60
C MET A 126 -15.72 -1.17 9.38
N ASN A 127 -16.78 -1.66 8.74
CA ASN A 127 -17.99 -0.89 8.48
C ASN A 127 -18.69 -0.45 9.78
N PHE A 128 -18.77 -1.37 10.76
CA PHE A 128 -19.30 -1.06 12.08
C PHE A 128 -18.53 0.06 12.77
N LEU A 129 -17.20 -0.02 12.80
CA LEU A 129 -16.35 0.99 13.44
C LEU A 129 -16.41 2.34 12.73
N VAL A 130 -16.48 2.35 11.40
CA VAL A 130 -16.66 3.59 10.62
C VAL A 130 -17.99 4.25 10.97
N ALA A 131 -19.09 3.50 10.97
CA ALA A 131 -20.41 4.03 11.33
C ALA A 131 -20.44 4.57 12.78
N GLN A 132 -19.79 3.86 13.70
CA GLN A 132 -19.66 4.29 15.10
C GLN A 132 -18.90 5.61 15.24
N GLU A 133 -17.82 5.81 14.48
CA GLU A 133 -17.03 7.04 14.52
C GLU A 133 -17.73 8.22 13.84
N LEU A 134 -18.50 7.98 12.78
CA LEU A 134 -19.32 9.01 12.13
C LEU A 134 -20.47 9.48 13.02
N ALA A 135 -21.08 8.59 13.80
CA ALA A 135 -22.15 8.94 14.73
C ALA A 135 -21.69 9.76 15.95
N GLN A 136 -20.38 9.88 16.18
CA GLN A 136 -19.78 10.66 17.27
C GLN A 136 -19.32 12.06 16.84
N GLN A 137 -19.43 12.39 15.55
CA GLN A 137 -19.09 13.69 14.98
C GLN A 137 -20.33 14.58 14.89
#